data_AF-A0A3R7U1E4-F1
#
_entry.id   AF-A0A3R7U1E4-F1
#
_cell.length_a   1.000
_cell.length_b   1.000
_cell.length_c   1.000
_cell.angle_alpha   90.00
_cell.angle_beta   90.00
_cell.angle_gamma   90.00
#
_symmetry.space_group_name_H-M   'P 1'
#
loop_
_entity.id
_entity.type
_entity.pdbx_description
1 polymer ?
#
loop_
_entity_poly.entity_id
_entity_poly.type
_entity_poly.pdbx_seq_one_letter_code
_entity_poly.pdbx_strand_id
1 'polypeptide(L)' 'VEKEARDYFSEKVYSTVIPRNVRLSEAPSHGMPVLIYDKTCPGSKSYFSFTDEFMNQESTIGSAA' A
#
# COMPACT_ATOMS: atom_id res chain seq x y z
N VAL A 1 -6.20 -9.97 14.42
CA VAL A 1 -5.12 -9.98 13.41
C VAL A 1 -4.64 -8.59 13.03
N GLU A 2 -5.39 -7.74 12.31
CA GLU A 2 -4.88 -6.39 11.95
C GLU A 2 -4.46 -5.57 13.17
N LYS A 3 -5.33 -5.52 14.19
CA LYS A 3 -5.06 -4.77 15.42
C LYS A 3 -3.82 -5.28 16.17
N GLU A 4 -3.64 -6.60 16.27
CA GLU A 4 -2.47 -7.20 16.93
C GLU A 4 -1.16 -6.87 16.19
N ALA A 5 -1.19 -6.85 14.85
CA ALA A 5 -0.03 -6.46 14.06
C ALA A 5 0.30 -4.98 14.28
N ARG A 6 -0.70 -4.10 14.32
CA ARG A 6 -0.51 -2.67 14.63
C ARG A 6 0.00 -2.45 16.05
N ASP A 7 -0.51 -3.20 17.04
CA ASP A 7 -0.08 -3.09 18.43
C ASP A 7 1.36 -3.61 18.62
N TYR A 8 1.77 -4.67 17.93
CA TYR A 8 3.10 -5.27 18.07
C TYR A 8 4.19 -4.53 17.28
N PHE A 9 3.90 -4.12 16.04
CA PHE A 9 4.88 -3.51 15.14
C PHE A 9 4.79 -1.99 15.09
N SER A 10 3.74 -1.38 15.66
CA SER A 10 3.53 0.07 15.83
C SER A 10 4.05 0.92 14.67
N GLU A 11 5.23 1.52 14.83
CA GLU A 11 5.85 2.46 13.89
C GLU A 11 6.28 1.82 12.56
N LYS A 12 6.36 0.49 12.50
CA LYS A 12 6.69 -0.27 11.28
C LYS A 12 5.48 -0.63 10.43
N VAL A 13 4.26 -0.37 10.92
CA VAL A 13 3.02 -0.65 10.18
C VAL A 13 2.47 0.63 9.58
N TYR A 14 2.39 0.66 8.27
CA TYR A 14 1.73 1.74 7.55
C TYR A 14 0.25 1.86 7.91
N SER A 15 -0.25 3.08 7.95
CA SER A 15 -1.65 3.45 8.15
C SER A 15 -2.50 2.99 6.97
N THR A 16 -1.98 3.15 5.75
CA THR A 16 -2.72 2.83 4.52
C THR A 16 -3.03 1.34 4.41
N VAL A 17 -4.32 1.03 4.32
CA VAL A 17 -4.82 -0.35 4.13
C VAL A 17 -5.09 -0.60 2.65
N ILE A 18 -4.54 -1.70 2.12
CA ILE A 18 -4.86 -2.19 0.78
C ILE A 18 -6.06 -3.15 0.86
N PRO A 19 -7.25 -2.78 0.34
CA PRO A 19 -8.43 -3.62 0.43
C PRO A 19 -8.33 -4.81 -0.53
N ARG A 20 -8.99 -5.93 -0.19
CA ARG A 20 -9.18 -7.02 -1.17
C ARG A 20 -10.03 -6.51 -2.33
N ASN A 21 -9.53 -6.65 -3.54
CA ASN A 21 -10.21 -6.23 -4.76
C ASN A 21 -9.99 -7.23 -5.89
N VAL A 22 -11.03 -7.51 -6.67
CA VAL A 22 -10.95 -8.47 -7.79
C VAL A 22 -9.97 -7.99 -8.87
N ARG A 23 -9.95 -6.69 -9.19
CA ARG A 23 -9.03 -6.10 -10.18
C ARG A 23 -7.57 -6.23 -9.77
N LEU A 24 -7.29 -6.17 -8.46
CA LEU A 24 -5.94 -6.42 -7.92
C LEU A 24 -5.49 -7.87 -8.20
N SER A 25 -6.41 -8.83 -8.12
CA SER A 25 -6.13 -10.24 -8.38
C SER A 25 -6.10 -10.59 -9.87
N GLU A 26 -6.85 -9.86 -10.71
CA GLU A 26 -6.89 -10.05 -12.16
C GLU A 26 -5.66 -9.47 -12.88
N ALA A 27 -5.14 -8.34 -12.41
CA ALA A 27 -4.03 -7.64 -13.07
C ALA A 27 -2.79 -8.53 -13.33
N PRO A 28 -2.32 -9.37 -12.37
CA PRO A 28 -1.23 -10.33 -12.61
C PRO A 28 -1.51 -11.34 -13.73
N SER A 29 -2.75 -11.82 -13.88
CA SER A 29 -3.14 -12.74 -14.94
C SER A 29 -3.05 -12.09 -16.33
N HIS A 30 -3.22 -10.77 -16.41
CA HIS A 30 -3.03 -9.99 -17.63
C HIS A 30 -1.58 -9.53 -17.86
N GLY A 31 -0.65 -9.86 -16.95
CA GLY A 31 0.75 -9.42 -17.05
C GLY A 31 0.93 -7.91 -16.92
N MET A 32 -0.04 -7.20 -16.33
CA MET A 32 0.01 -5.75 -16.17
C MET A 32 -0.08 -5.36 -14.70
N PRO A 33 0.65 -4.30 -14.27
CA PRO A 33 0.46 -3.73 -12.94
C PRO A 33 -0.98 -3.23 -12.74
N VAL A 34 -1.51 -3.35 -11.53
CA VAL A 34 -2.89 -2.88 -11.20
C VAL A 34 -3.08 -1.39 -11.50
N LEU A 35 -2.02 -0.59 -11.31
CA LEU A 35 -1.95 0.84 -11.61
C LEU A 35 -2.11 1.17 -13.10
N ILE A 36 -1.89 0.19 -13.99
CA ILE A 36 -2.08 0.33 -15.43
C ILE A 36 -3.38 -0.37 -15.85
N TYR A 37 -3.66 -1.55 -15.29
CA TYR A 37 -4.86 -2.34 -15.56
C TYR A 37 -6.16 -1.60 -15.22
N ASP A 38 -6.25 -1.03 -14.01
CA ASP A 38 -7.38 -0.22 -13.60
C ASP A 38 -6.95 0.81 -12.53
N LYS A 39 -6.73 2.05 -12.97
CA LYS A 39 -6.35 3.18 -12.11
C LYS A 39 -7.45 3.61 -11.14
N THR A 40 -8.70 3.31 -11.46
CA THR A 40 -9.86 3.83 -10.72
C THR A 40 -10.32 2.89 -9.62
N CYS A 41 -9.87 1.63 -9.66
CA CYS A 41 -10.24 0.65 -8.65
C CYS A 41 -9.76 1.05 -7.24
N PRO A 42 -10.47 0.61 -6.18
CA PRO A 42 -10.07 0.86 -4.79
C PRO A 42 -8.64 0.43 -4.47
N GLY A 43 -8.17 -0.68 -5.04
CA GLY A 43 -6.82 -1.19 -4.83
C GLY A 43 -5.75 -0.23 -5.34
N SER A 44 -5.89 0.26 -6.57
CA SER A 44 -4.96 1.24 -7.15
C SER A 44 -4.92 2.54 -6.36
N LYS A 45 -6.09 3.04 -5.92
CA LYS A 45 -6.17 4.24 -5.07
C LYS A 45 -5.43 4.05 -3.74
N SER A 46 -5.62 2.90 -3.08
CA SER A 46 -4.89 2.59 -1.86
C SER A 46 -3.38 2.47 -2.10
N TYR A 47 -2.93 1.95 -3.24
CA TYR A 47 -1.50 1.94 -3.59
C TYR A 47 -0.93 3.34 -3.81
N PHE A 48 -1.69 4.27 -4.38
CA PHE A 48 -1.25 5.67 -4.48
C PHE A 48 -1.11 6.29 -3.09
N SER A 49 -2.12 6.16 -2.22
CA SER A 49 -2.04 6.68 -0.84
C SER A 49 -0.90 6.05 -0.03
N PHE A 50 -0.65 4.76 -0.23
CA PHE A 50 0.47 4.06 0.39
C PHE A 50 1.81 4.59 -0.11
N THR A 51 1.91 4.93 -1.40
CA THR A 51 3.13 5.51 -1.97
C THR A 51 3.42 6.88 -1.35
N ASP A 52 2.40 7.72 -1.18
CA ASP A 52 2.55 9.02 -0.50
C ASP A 52 3.02 8.83 0.95
N GLU A 53 2.44 7.87 1.67
CA GLU A 53 2.85 7.53 3.04
C GLU A 53 4.30 7.02 3.10
N PHE A 54 4.68 6.13 2.18
CA PHE A 54 6.02 5.57 2.08
C PHE A 54 7.07 6.67 1.85
N MET A 55 6.83 7.58 0.89
CA MET A 55 7.76 8.67 0.57
C MET A 55 7.90 9.66 1.74
N ASN A 56 6.81 9.93 2.46
CA ASN A 56 6.84 10.77 3.65
C ASN A 56 7.61 10.11 4.81
N GLN A 57 7.48 8.80 5.00
CA GLN A 57 8.16 8.06 6.06
C GLN A 57 9.66 7.86 5.79
N GLU A 58 10.05 7.64 4.52
CA GLU A 58 11.46 7.61 4.09
C GLU A 58 12.21 8.91 4.45
N SER A 59 11.56 10.06 4.32
CA SER A 59 12.15 11.35 4.72
C SER A 59 12.49 11.44 6.21
N THR A 60 11.78 10.67 7.05
CA THR A 60 11.97 10.64 8.51
C THR A 60 13.07 9.66 8.90
N ILE A 61 13.21 8.54 8.17
CA ILE A 61 14.19 7.48 8.47
C ILE A 61 15.57 7.80 7.88
N GLY A 62 15.63 8.46 6.71
CA GLY A 62 16.88 8.84 6.04
C GLY A 62 17.67 9.98 6.70
N SER A 63 17.09 10.71 7.66
CA SER A 63 17.76 11.81 8.36
C SER A 63 18.55 11.36 9.60
N ALA A 64 18.55 10.06 9.92
CA ALA A 64 19.26 9.48 11.07
C ALA A 64 20.52 8.67 10.68
N ALA A 65 20.98 8.80 9.43
CA ALA A 65 22.22 8.20 8.92
C ALA A 65 23.33 9.24 8.74
#